data_AF-A0A959FTH6-F1
#
_entry.id   AF-A0A959FTH6-F1
#
_cell.length_a   1.000
_cell.length_b   1.000
_cell.length_c   1.000
_cell.angle_alpha   90.00
_cell.angle_beta   90.00
_cell.angle_gamma   90.00
#
_symmetry.space_group_name_H-M   'P 1'
#
loop_
_entity.id
_entity.type
_entity.pdbx_description
1 polymer ?
#
loop_
_entity_poly.entity_id
_entity_poly.type
_entity_poly.pdbx_seq_one_letter_code
_entity_poly.pdbx_strand_id
1 'polypeptide(L)'
;MYEVPNYKTIIAYLKSRDWKIVGNNSRHCTMRPPKALKFEDDFVYRIALHTDAPDYKEYATRQVFSIAELYGEDKWTLLKLLSQSLDQIKEDVALKQALLANAS
;
A
#
# COMPACT_ATOMS: atom_id res chain seq x y z
N MET A 1 -0.45 19.43 5.63
CA MET A 1 -1.45 18.41 6.06
C MET A 1 -0.73 17.07 6.00
N TYR A 2 -0.67 16.31 7.09
CA TYR A 2 0.03 15.01 7.09
C TYR A 2 -0.78 13.99 6.30
N GLU A 3 -0.14 13.34 5.34
CA GLU A 3 -0.74 12.32 4.49
C GLU A 3 -1.21 11.13 5.35
N VAL A 4 -2.41 10.63 5.07
CA VAL A 4 -3.00 9.48 5.77
C VAL A 4 -3.05 8.32 4.79
N PRO A 5 -2.35 7.20 5.05
CA PRO A 5 -2.36 6.07 4.13
C PRO A 5 -3.77 5.51 3.92
N ASN A 6 -4.06 5.16 2.67
CA ASN A 6 -5.32 4.56 2.27
C ASN A 6 -5.16 3.04 2.23
N TYR A 7 -5.93 2.29 3.01
CA TYR A 7 -5.81 0.83 3.04
C TYR A 7 -6.01 0.19 1.65
N LYS A 8 -6.81 0.79 0.76
CA LYS A 8 -7.06 0.25 -0.58
C LYS A 8 -5.81 0.28 -1.44
N THR A 9 -5.03 1.35 -1.37
CA THR A 9 -3.77 1.48 -2.12
C THR A 9 -2.67 0.66 -1.48
N ILE A 10 -2.62 0.53 -0.15
CA ILE A 10 -1.70 -0.42 0.53
C ILE A 10 -1.96 -1.85 0.04
N ILE A 11 -3.22 -2.30 0.03
CA ILE A 11 -3.60 -3.64 -0.46
C ILE A 11 -3.23 -3.80 -1.95
N ALA A 12 -3.51 -2.78 -2.77
CA ALA A 12 -3.20 -2.83 -4.20
C ALA A 12 -1.69 -2.91 -4.46
N TYR A 13 -0.90 -2.16 -3.70
CA TYR A 13 0.56 -2.20 -3.76
C TYR A 13 1.09 -3.58 -3.36
N LEU A 14 0.62 -4.16 -2.25
CA LEU A 14 1.08 -5.49 -1.84
C LEU A 14 0.69 -6.57 -2.86
N LYS A 15 -0.50 -6.46 -3.47
CA LYS A 15 -0.91 -7.33 -4.59
C LYS A 15 0.02 -7.23 -5.80
N SER A 16 0.52 -6.05 -6.14
CA SER A 16 1.48 -5.89 -7.24
C SER A 16 2.85 -6.48 -6.92
N ARG A 17 3.14 -6.71 -5.63
CA ARG A 17 4.31 -7.45 -5.11
C ARG A 17 4.02 -8.93 -4.84
N ASP A 18 3.00 -9.49 -5.48
CA ASP A 18 2.59 -10.90 -5.37
C ASP A 18 2.06 -11.37 -4.00
N TRP A 19 1.73 -10.45 -3.08
CA TRP A 19 1.07 -10.83 -1.83
C TRP A 19 -0.34 -11.36 -2.11
N LYS A 20 -0.75 -12.36 -1.34
CA LYS A 20 -2.06 -13.02 -1.51
C LYS A 20 -2.96 -12.74 -0.32
N ILE A 21 -4.21 -12.39 -0.58
CA ILE A 21 -5.23 -12.28 0.47
C ILE A 21 -5.54 -13.70 0.97
N VAL A 22 -5.40 -13.92 2.27
CA VAL A 22 -5.68 -15.22 2.93
C VAL A 22 -6.82 -15.12 3.94
N GLY A 23 -7.26 -13.91 4.27
CA GLY A 23 -8.43 -13.67 5.11
C GLY A 23 -8.90 -12.24 4.96
N ASN A 24 -10.20 -12.02 5.08
CA ASN A 24 -10.80 -10.69 5.05
C ASN A 24 -12.01 -10.68 5.97
N ASN A 25 -12.06 -9.72 6.89
CA ASN A 25 -13.23 -9.47 7.74
C ASN A 25 -13.55 -7.97 7.74
N SER A 26 -14.58 -7.56 8.47
CA SER A 26 -15.00 -6.16 8.50
C SER A 26 -13.91 -5.20 8.98
N ARG A 27 -12.93 -5.68 9.77
CA ARG A 27 -11.90 -4.85 10.38
C ARG A 27 -10.53 -4.92 9.70
N HIS A 28 -10.18 -6.07 9.13
CA HIS A 28 -8.84 -6.33 8.63
C HIS A 28 -8.84 -7.14 7.34
N CYS A 29 -7.92 -6.79 6.45
CA CYS A 29 -7.45 -7.65 5.37
C CYS A 29 -6.16 -8.35 5.82
N THR A 30 -6.12 -9.68 5.75
CA THR A 30 -4.95 -10.48 6.07
C THR A 30 -4.31 -10.98 4.78
N MET A 31 -3.02 -10.67 4.61
CA MET A 31 -2.25 -11.00 3.42
C MET A 31 -1.03 -11.83 3.79
N ARG A 32 -0.67 -12.77 2.91
CA ARG A 32 0.54 -13.60 3.00
C ARG A 32 1.58 -13.09 2.00
N PRO A 33 2.86 -12.96 2.41
CA PRO A 33 3.93 -12.54 1.52
C PRO A 33 4.24 -13.60 0.44
N PRO A 34 4.88 -13.22 -0.67
CA PRO A 34 5.47 -14.17 -1.60
C PRO A 34 6.61 -14.95 -0.93
N LYS A 35 6.77 -16.23 -1.33
CA LYS A 35 7.82 -17.12 -0.80
C LYS A 35 9.23 -16.57 -0.95
N ALA A 36 9.48 -15.71 -1.94
CA ALA A 36 10.77 -15.09 -2.20
C ALA A 36 11.29 -14.24 -1.03
N LEU A 37 10.40 -13.72 -0.17
CA LEU A 37 10.77 -12.89 0.98
C LEU A 37 11.24 -13.68 2.21
N LYS A 38 11.22 -15.02 2.16
CA LYS A 38 11.77 -15.93 3.20
C LYS A 38 11.30 -15.62 4.64
N PHE A 39 10.04 -15.21 4.79
CA PHE A 39 9.40 -15.16 6.11
C PHE A 39 9.12 -16.57 6.63
N GLU A 40 8.81 -16.67 7.93
CA GLU A 40 8.29 -17.90 8.55
C GLU A 40 6.98 -18.34 7.85
N ASP A 41 6.74 -19.65 7.76
CA ASP A 41 5.67 -20.24 6.93
C ASP A 41 4.25 -19.80 7.35
N ASP A 42 4.06 -19.32 8.58
CA ASP A 42 2.81 -18.83 9.14
C ASP A 42 2.71 -17.30 9.22
N PHE A 43 3.71 -16.57 8.73
CA PHE A 43 3.69 -15.12 8.76
C PHE A 43 2.49 -14.57 7.94
N VAL A 44 1.73 -13.69 8.59
CA VAL A 44 0.64 -12.95 7.97
C VAL A 44 0.73 -11.48 8.32
N TYR A 45 0.36 -10.64 7.36
CA TYR A 45 0.32 -9.19 7.52
C TYR A 45 -1.13 -8.70 7.52
N ARG A 46 -1.50 -7.94 8.55
CA ARG A 46 -2.88 -7.47 8.76
C ARG A 46 -3.00 -5.98 8.49
N ILE A 47 -3.79 -5.61 7.50
CA ILE A 47 -4.06 -4.23 7.11
C ILE A 47 -5.43 -3.83 7.69
N ALA A 48 -5.46 -2.74 8.46
CA ALA A 48 -6.71 -2.23 9.03
C ALA A 48 -7.59 -1.60 7.93
N LEU A 49 -8.89 -1.90 7.95
CA LEU A 49 -9.88 -1.37 7.01
C LEU A 49 -10.70 -0.21 7.58
N HIS A 50 -10.68 -0.05 8.91
CA HIS A 50 -11.37 1.01 9.64
C HIS A 50 -10.46 2.22 9.82
N THR A 51 -10.76 3.31 9.13
CA THR A 51 -9.98 4.55 9.16
C THR A 51 -10.38 5.50 10.29
N ASP A 52 -11.45 5.17 11.01
CA ASP A 52 -12.07 5.93 12.10
C ASP A 52 -11.45 5.64 13.48
N ALA A 53 -10.58 4.63 13.58
CA ALA A 53 -9.85 4.36 14.82
C ALA A 53 -8.85 5.50 15.15
N PRO A 54 -8.74 5.93 16.43
CA PRO A 54 -7.87 7.04 16.81
C PRO A 54 -6.39 6.86 16.44
N ASP A 55 -5.93 5.62 16.38
CA ASP A 55 -4.56 5.21 16.09
C ASP A 55 -4.35 4.78 14.63
N TYR A 56 -5.39 4.76 13.79
CA TYR A 56 -5.31 4.28 12.40
C TYR A 56 -4.19 4.95 11.63
N LYS A 57 -4.07 6.29 11.76
CA LYS A 57 -3.06 7.06 11.05
C LYS A 57 -1.65 6.61 11.42
N GLU A 58 -1.36 6.47 12.70
CA GLU A 58 -0.03 6.06 13.17
C GLU A 58 0.26 4.62 12.74
N TYR A 59 -0.71 3.71 12.94
CA TYR A 59 -0.59 2.31 12.55
C TYR A 59 -0.33 2.16 11.06
N ALA A 60 -1.15 2.79 10.21
CA ALA A 60 -1.02 2.71 8.76
C ALA A 60 0.29 3.36 8.26
N THR A 61 0.76 4.43 8.90
CA THR A 61 2.05 5.04 8.55
C THR A 61 3.21 4.10 8.84
N ARG A 62 3.21 3.46 10.02
CA ARG A 62 4.22 2.45 10.37
C ARG A 62 4.21 1.30 9.36
N GLN A 63 3.03 0.86 8.93
CA GLN A 63 2.92 -0.18 7.90
C GLN A 63 3.58 0.23 6.59
N VAL A 64 3.34 1.44 6.11
CA VAL A 64 3.97 1.92 4.88
C VAL A 64 5.48 1.96 5.02
N PHE A 65 6.01 2.40 6.17
CA PHE A 65 7.46 2.45 6.38
C PHE A 65 8.09 1.06 6.45
N SER A 66 7.44 0.09 7.09
CA SER A 66 7.92 -1.30 7.09
C SER A 66 7.90 -1.91 5.69
N ILE A 67 6.89 -1.61 4.87
CA ILE A 67 6.83 -2.03 3.46
C ILE A 67 7.96 -1.38 2.65
N ALA A 68 8.20 -0.08 2.85
CA ALA A 68 9.29 0.63 2.18
C ALA A 68 10.65 0.01 2.51
N GLU A 69 10.91 -0.31 3.78
CA GLU A 69 12.14 -0.98 4.21
C GLU A 69 12.27 -2.38 3.59
N LEU A 70 11.17 -3.14 3.57
CA LEU A 70 11.14 -4.50 3.01
C LEU A 70 11.53 -4.53 1.51
N TYR A 71 11.15 -3.51 0.75
CA TYR A 71 11.43 -3.43 -0.69
C TYR A 71 12.54 -2.46 -1.08
N GLY A 72 13.20 -1.82 -0.11
CA GLY A 72 14.25 -0.83 -0.37
C GLY A 72 13.74 0.43 -1.07
N GLU A 73 12.51 0.85 -0.79
CA GLU A 73 11.89 2.05 -1.35
C GLU A 73 12.04 3.27 -0.44
N ASP A 74 11.95 4.46 -1.03
CA ASP A 74 11.92 5.70 -0.25
C ASP A 74 10.60 5.82 0.54
N LYS A 75 10.72 5.97 1.85
CA LYS A 75 9.60 5.98 2.81
C LYS A 75 8.58 7.08 2.52
N TRP A 76 9.06 8.27 2.18
CA TRP A 76 8.20 9.45 1.98
C TRP A 76 7.51 9.41 0.62
N THR A 77 8.20 8.93 -0.41
CA THR A 77 7.64 8.72 -1.74
C THR A 77 6.54 7.66 -1.69
N LEU A 78 6.80 6.54 -1.00
CA LEU A 78 5.80 5.48 -0.84
C LEU A 78 4.61 5.96 0.00
N LEU A 79 4.85 6.71 1.10
CA LEU A 79 3.78 7.33 1.89
C LEU A 79 2.86 8.19 1.02
N LYS A 80 3.44 9.08 0.22
CA LYS A 80 2.69 9.94 -0.69
C LYS A 80 1.85 9.15 -1.67
N LEU A 81 2.45 8.14 -2.32
CA LEU A 81 1.73 7.28 -3.26
C LEU A 81 0.58 6.54 -2.57
N LEU A 82 0.84 5.92 -1.42
CA LEU A 82 -0.14 5.09 -0.73
C LEU A 82 -1.17 5.91 0.07
N SER A 83 -1.02 7.22 0.17
CA SER A 83 -2.05 8.12 0.70
C SER A 83 -3.05 8.61 -0.35
N GLN A 84 -2.76 8.42 -1.63
CA GLN A 84 -3.69 8.75 -2.71
C GLN A 84 -4.87 7.75 -2.78
N SER A 85 -5.95 8.13 -3.43
CA SER A 85 -6.99 7.19 -3.87
C SER A 85 -6.53 6.42 -5.10
N LEU A 86 -7.13 5.26 -5.36
CA LEU A 86 -6.86 4.51 -6.60
C LEU A 86 -7.23 5.30 -7.86
N ASP A 87 -8.24 6.17 -7.78
CA ASP A 87 -8.68 6.97 -8.93
C ASP A 87 -7.69 8.11 -9.20
N GLN A 88 -7.15 8.76 -8.15
CA GLN A 88 -6.07 9.74 -8.30
C GLN A 88 -4.82 9.12 -8.93
N ILE A 89 -4.44 7.91 -8.52
CA ILE A 89 -3.29 7.20 -9.13
C ILE A 89 -3.55 6.93 -10.61
N LYS A 90 -4.76 6.52 -10.99
CA LYS A 90 -5.12 6.27 -12.40
C LYS A 90 -5.07 7.55 -13.23
N GLU A 91 -5.56 8.65 -12.69
CA GLU A 91 -5.50 9.98 -13.32
C GLU A 91 -4.05 10.43 -13.53
N ASP A 92 -3.19 10.30 -12.50
CA ASP A 92 -1.76 10.63 -12.59
C ASP A 92 -1.04 9.80 -13.67
N VAL A 93 -1.37 8.51 -13.79
CA VAL A 93 -0.82 7.63 -14.84
C VAL A 93 -1.28 8.06 -16.22
N ALA A 94 -2.57 8.32 -16.40
CA ALA A 94 -3.13 8.77 -17.68
C ALA A 94 -2.52 10.11 -18.13
N LEU A 95 -2.37 11.06 -17.21
CA LEU A 95 -1.73 12.35 -17.49
C LEU A 95 -0.28 12.18 -17.93
N LYS A 96 0.50 11.33 -17.25
CA LYS A 96 1.89 11.04 -17.63
C LYS A 96 1.98 10.41 -19.02
N GLN A 97 1.10 9.47 -19.35
CA GLN A 97 1.07 8.86 -20.67
C GLN A 97 0.76 9.88 -21.78
N ALA A 98 -0.19 10.78 -21.55
CA ALA A 98 -0.51 11.86 -22.48
C ALA A 98 0.65 12.84 -22.67
N LEU A 99 1.35 13.21 -21.59
CA LEU A 99 2.52 14.09 -21.66
C LEU A 99 3.67 13.47 -22.45
N LEU A 100 3.94 12.16 -22.26
CA LEU A 100 4.98 11.45 -23.01
C LEU A 100 4.64 11.31 -24.49
N ALA A 101 3.37 11.05 -24.81
CA ALA A 101 2.90 10.95 -26.20
C ALA A 101 3.00 12.30 -26.95
N ASN A 102 2.82 13.42 -26.27
CA ASN A 102 2.93 14.77 -26.85
C ASN A 102 4.37 15.34 -26.85
N ALA A 103 5.30 14.69 -26.16
CA ALA A 103 6.73 15.04 -26.15
C ALA A 103 7.54 14.25 -27.19
N SER A 104 6.89 13.34 -27.92
CA SER A 104 7.44 12.51 -29.01
C SER A 104 7.00 13.05 -30.37
#